data_AF-A0A947CC04-F1
#
_entry.id   AF-A0A947CC04-F1
#
_cell.length_a   1.000
_cell.length_b   1.000
_cell.length_c   1.000
_cell.angle_alpha   90.00
_cell.angle_beta   90.00
_cell.angle_gamma   90.00
#
_symmetry.space_group_name_H-M   'P 1'
#
loop_
_entity.id
_entity.type
_entity.pdbx_description
1 polymer ?
#
loop_
_entity_poly.entity_id
_entity_poly.type
_entity_poly.pdbx_seq_one_letter_code
_entity_poly.pdbx_strand_id
1 'polypeptide(L)'
;MPSPRYRTAPAPSKGMPAGIPYIVANEAAERYSFYGMRAILVIFMTKYLMNTEGELDLMTDEQAKTWFHAFVTAVYTFPIFGAMISDGVLGKYRTIMVLSIVYCLGHLTLAIDDSRFGLGLGLALIAVGSGGIKPCVSAHVGDQFGQSNAYLLTKVFGWFYFAINVGALASILFAEPLLHRFGPSIAFGVPGVLMALATFVFWTGRNEFVHIPPAGLAFVREVLSPEGLKVLGRLAIIYAFILMFWALFDQQGSAWVLQAQRMDRHFIVDWDPSQAQWLNPALVLVFIPLFNRVIYPLFDGFWPL
;
A
#
# COMPACT_ATOMS: atom_id res chain seq x y z
N MET A 1 -18.26 -24.68 24.29
CA MET A 1 -17.61 -25.34 23.13
C MET A 1 -16.25 -24.69 22.94
N PRO A 2 -15.14 -25.44 22.87
CA PRO A 2 -13.86 -24.83 22.51
C PRO A 2 -14.02 -24.23 21.11
N SER A 3 -13.69 -22.95 20.94
CA SER A 3 -13.64 -22.31 19.61
C SER A 3 -12.94 -23.24 18.63
N PRO A 4 -13.44 -23.44 17.40
CA PRO A 4 -12.68 -24.17 16.40
C PRO A 4 -11.30 -23.51 16.31
N ARG A 5 -10.27 -24.28 16.63
CA ARG A 5 -8.89 -23.78 16.70
C ARG A 5 -8.50 -23.45 15.26
N TYR A 6 -8.24 -22.18 14.96
CA TYR A 6 -7.78 -21.78 13.63
C TYR A 6 -6.61 -22.67 13.17
N ARG A 7 -6.54 -22.97 11.87
CA ARG A 7 -5.44 -23.76 11.30
C ARG A 7 -4.13 -23.03 11.53
N THR A 8 -3.10 -23.72 12.03
CA THR A 8 -1.77 -23.15 12.26
C THR A 8 -0.71 -23.64 11.27
N ALA A 9 -1.12 -24.51 10.34
CA ALA A 9 -0.27 -25.00 9.25
C ALA A 9 -1.12 -25.24 7.99
N PRO A 10 -0.54 -25.09 6.79
CA PRO A 10 -1.22 -25.40 5.54
C PRO A 10 -1.51 -26.90 5.43
N ALA A 11 -2.71 -27.25 4.95
CA ALA A 11 -3.07 -28.63 4.68
C ALA A 11 -2.40 -29.12 3.38
N PRO A 12 -2.01 -30.40 3.27
CA PRO A 12 -1.53 -30.97 2.02
C PRO A 12 -2.58 -30.80 0.91
N SER A 13 -2.24 -30.05 -0.13
CA SER A 13 -3.13 -29.77 -1.26
C SER A 13 -2.28 -29.51 -2.50
N LYS A 14 -2.81 -29.90 -3.66
CA LYS A 14 -2.23 -29.54 -4.97
C LYS A 14 -2.82 -28.25 -5.53
N GLY A 15 -3.91 -27.75 -4.92
CA GLY A 15 -4.67 -26.61 -5.40
C GLY A 15 -4.30 -25.29 -4.71
N MET A 16 -4.91 -24.22 -5.22
CA MET A 16 -4.81 -22.89 -4.63
C MET A 16 -5.48 -22.86 -3.24
N PRO A 17 -4.84 -22.31 -2.19
CA PRO A 17 -5.49 -22.14 -0.91
C PRO A 17 -6.73 -21.23 -1.02
N ALA A 18 -7.82 -21.61 -0.36
CA ALA A 18 -9.09 -20.88 -0.41
C ALA A 18 -9.01 -19.47 0.20
N GLY A 19 -7.99 -19.19 1.02
CA GLY A 19 -7.71 -17.87 1.59
C GLY A 19 -7.20 -16.84 0.57
N ILE A 20 -6.61 -17.26 -0.54
CA ILE A 20 -5.91 -16.35 -1.47
C ILE A 20 -6.79 -15.24 -2.04
N PRO A 21 -8.03 -15.50 -2.52
CA PRO A 21 -8.89 -14.44 -3.04
C PRO A 21 -9.15 -13.31 -2.03
N TYR A 22 -9.33 -13.65 -0.74
CA TYR A 22 -9.53 -12.66 0.31
C TYR A 22 -8.30 -11.77 0.50
N ILE A 23 -7.09 -12.35 0.43
CA ILE A 23 -5.85 -11.60 0.60
C ILE A 23 -5.59 -10.68 -0.61
N VAL A 24 -5.79 -11.19 -1.84
CA VAL A 24 -5.59 -10.41 -3.07
C VAL A 24 -6.61 -9.27 -3.20
N ALA A 25 -7.88 -9.51 -2.85
CA ALA A 25 -8.90 -8.47 -2.83
C ALA A 25 -8.59 -7.37 -1.80
N ASN A 26 -8.12 -7.76 -0.61
CA ASN A 26 -7.70 -6.81 0.41
C ASN A 26 -6.50 -5.98 -0.03
N GLU A 27 -5.52 -6.57 -0.73
CA GLU A 27 -4.40 -5.82 -1.30
C GLU A 27 -4.88 -4.79 -2.34
N ALA A 28 -5.78 -5.18 -3.26
CA ALA A 28 -6.32 -4.24 -4.25
C ALA A 28 -6.98 -3.02 -3.58
N ALA A 29 -7.75 -3.24 -2.52
CA ALA A 29 -8.44 -2.17 -1.79
C ALA A 29 -7.50 -1.28 -0.99
N GLU A 30 -6.51 -1.86 -0.29
CA GLU A 30 -5.52 -1.05 0.44
C GLU A 30 -4.69 -0.21 -0.55
N ARG A 31 -4.34 -0.77 -1.72
CA ARG A 31 -3.63 -0.04 -2.78
C ARG A 31 -4.47 1.08 -3.37
N TYR A 32 -5.76 0.81 -3.62
CA TYR A 32 -6.69 1.86 -4.03
C TYR A 32 -6.72 2.98 -2.98
N SER A 33 -6.81 2.62 -1.70
CA SER A 33 -6.92 3.59 -0.62
C SER A 33 -5.67 4.46 -0.48
N PHE A 34 -4.50 3.81 -0.51
CA PHE A 34 -3.21 4.46 -0.34
C PHE A 34 -2.88 5.38 -1.51
N TYR A 35 -2.95 4.89 -2.74
CA TYR A 35 -2.59 5.68 -3.92
C TYR A 35 -3.60 6.77 -4.23
N GLY A 36 -4.90 6.52 -4.02
CA GLY A 36 -5.95 7.52 -4.23
C GLY A 36 -5.79 8.72 -3.30
N MET A 37 -5.69 8.47 -1.99
CA MET A 37 -5.45 9.53 -0.99
C MET A 37 -4.14 10.28 -1.30
N ARG A 38 -3.06 9.54 -1.57
CA ARG A 38 -1.75 10.13 -1.85
C ARG A 38 -1.76 11.02 -3.09
N ALA A 39 -2.49 10.65 -4.15
CA ALA A 39 -2.56 11.41 -5.38
C ALA A 39 -3.11 12.82 -5.16
N ILE A 40 -4.17 12.95 -4.35
CA ILE A 40 -4.85 14.23 -4.12
C ILE A 40 -4.33 14.98 -2.89
N LEU A 41 -3.48 14.37 -2.06
CA LEU A 41 -3.08 14.93 -0.77
C LEU A 41 -2.46 16.33 -0.87
N VAL A 42 -1.56 16.55 -1.83
CA VAL A 42 -0.94 17.87 -2.04
C VAL A 42 -1.93 18.90 -2.57
N ILE A 43 -2.87 18.48 -3.43
CA ILE A 43 -3.95 19.35 -3.92
C ILE A 43 -4.88 19.74 -2.77
N PHE A 44 -5.23 18.80 -1.90
CA PHE A 44 -6.03 19.08 -0.72
C PHE A 44 -5.36 20.13 0.19
N MET A 45 -4.10 19.93 0.56
CA MET A 45 -3.36 20.86 1.44
C MET A 45 -3.24 22.27 0.86
N THR A 46 -3.14 22.40 -0.46
CA THR A 46 -2.90 23.70 -1.14
C THR A 46 -4.17 24.40 -1.61
N LYS A 47 -5.31 23.70 -1.70
CA LYS A 47 -6.55 24.27 -2.29
C LYS A 47 -7.83 24.07 -1.49
N TYR A 48 -7.88 23.09 -0.58
CA TYR A 48 -9.12 22.69 0.08
C TYR A 48 -9.04 22.69 1.61
N LEU A 49 -7.86 22.90 2.19
CA LEU A 49 -7.65 22.86 3.64
C LEU A 49 -8.40 24.00 4.33
N MET A 50 -9.07 23.69 5.45
CA MET A 50 -9.88 24.64 6.21
C MET A 50 -9.35 24.84 7.64
N ASN A 51 -9.76 25.91 8.32
CA ASN A 51 -9.62 26.06 9.78
C ASN A 51 -10.88 25.56 10.50
N THR A 52 -10.88 25.66 11.84
CA THR A 52 -12.01 25.21 12.68
C THR A 52 -13.27 26.05 12.45
N GLU A 53 -13.10 27.26 11.94
CA GLU A 53 -14.16 28.22 11.64
C GLU A 53 -14.75 28.03 10.23
N GLY A 54 -14.20 27.11 9.42
CA GLY A 54 -14.66 26.81 8.05
C GLY A 54 -14.10 27.75 6.97
N GLU A 55 -13.10 28.56 7.30
CA GLU A 55 -12.37 29.41 6.34
C GLU A 55 -11.17 28.65 5.77
N LEU A 56 -10.67 29.07 4.60
CA LEU A 56 -9.52 28.43 3.97
C LEU A 56 -8.22 28.69 4.74
N ASP A 57 -7.48 27.63 5.09
CA ASP A 57 -6.18 27.66 5.78
C ASP A 57 -5.09 26.96 4.95
N LEU A 58 -4.96 27.40 3.70
CA LEU A 58 -4.13 26.76 2.67
C LEU A 58 -2.64 26.74 3.05
N MET A 59 -1.97 25.63 2.72
CA MET A 59 -0.51 25.50 2.86
C MET A 59 0.23 26.05 1.64
N THR A 60 1.44 26.55 1.85
CA THR A 60 2.37 26.82 0.74
C THR A 60 2.83 25.51 0.08
N ASP A 61 3.29 25.60 -1.17
CA ASP A 61 3.90 24.47 -1.89
C ASP A 61 4.99 23.76 -1.07
N GLU A 62 5.80 24.51 -0.32
CA GLU A 62 6.88 23.99 0.51
C GLU A 62 6.34 23.24 1.74
N GLN A 63 5.34 23.82 2.42
CA GLN A 63 4.68 23.16 3.54
C GLN A 63 4.00 21.86 3.09
N ALA A 64 3.24 21.90 1.99
CA ALA A 64 2.56 20.73 1.44
C ALA A 64 3.54 19.61 1.07
N LYS A 65 4.67 19.93 0.41
CA LYS A 65 5.74 18.95 0.14
C LYS A 65 6.32 18.36 1.43
N THR A 66 6.57 19.20 2.43
CA THR A 66 7.13 18.76 3.72
C THR A 66 6.20 17.76 4.41
N TRP A 67 4.91 18.08 4.51
CA TRP A 67 3.90 17.18 5.07
C TRP A 67 3.76 15.87 4.29
N PHE A 68 3.73 15.95 2.96
CA PHE A 68 3.68 14.77 2.09
C PHE A 68 4.89 13.85 2.33
N HIS A 69 6.11 14.38 2.32
CA HIS A 69 7.31 13.56 2.48
C HIS A 69 7.51 13.08 3.93
N ALA A 70 7.05 13.82 4.94
CA ALA A 70 7.00 13.35 6.32
C ALA A 70 6.05 12.14 6.44
N PHE A 71 4.87 12.22 5.84
CA PHE A 71 3.92 11.11 5.78
C PHE A 71 4.51 9.88 5.06
N VAL A 72 5.11 10.08 3.87
CA VAL A 72 5.75 8.98 3.12
C VAL A 72 6.87 8.33 3.93
N THR A 73 7.72 9.13 4.60
CA THR A 73 8.76 8.63 5.49
C THR A 73 8.18 7.77 6.60
N ALA A 74 7.11 8.23 7.25
CA ALA A 74 6.44 7.48 8.31
C ALA A 74 5.89 6.14 7.80
N VAL A 75 5.19 6.13 6.66
CA VAL A 75 4.62 4.92 6.04
C VAL A 75 5.68 3.88 5.72
N TYR A 76 6.89 4.27 5.34
CA TYR A 76 7.99 3.35 5.06
C TYR A 76 8.86 3.01 6.28
N THR A 77 8.70 3.74 7.39
CA THR A 77 9.37 3.44 8.67
C THR A 77 8.55 2.49 9.54
N PHE A 78 7.23 2.69 9.62
CA PHE A 78 6.34 1.86 10.43
C PHE A 78 6.32 0.34 10.12
N PRO A 79 6.64 -0.14 8.90
CA PRO A 79 6.78 -1.56 8.62
C PRO A 79 7.75 -2.31 9.53
N ILE A 80 8.81 -1.64 10.00
CA ILE A 80 9.75 -2.24 10.96
C ILE A 80 8.99 -2.63 12.23
N PHE A 81 8.23 -1.71 12.80
CA PHE A 81 7.44 -1.95 14.01
C PHE A 81 6.29 -2.93 13.76
N GLY A 82 5.63 -2.83 12.60
CA GLY A 82 4.56 -3.73 12.22
C GLY A 82 5.00 -5.19 12.13
N ALA A 83 6.14 -5.44 11.48
CA ALA A 83 6.74 -6.77 11.40
C ALA A 83 7.07 -7.31 12.79
N MET A 84 7.74 -6.51 13.63
CA MET A 84 8.09 -6.87 15.01
C MET A 84 6.87 -7.25 15.86
N ILE A 85 5.78 -6.49 15.77
CA ILE A 85 4.54 -6.77 16.50
C ILE A 85 3.89 -8.06 15.99
N SER A 86 3.89 -8.27 14.68
CA SER A 86 3.29 -9.45 14.05
C SER A 86 4.01 -10.74 14.35
N ASP A 87 5.35 -10.74 14.30
CA ASP A 87 6.15 -11.94 14.51
C ASP A 87 6.36 -12.20 16.01
N GLY A 88 6.41 -11.15 16.83
CA GLY A 88 6.67 -11.25 18.26
C GLY A 88 5.44 -11.51 19.13
N VAL A 89 4.31 -10.83 18.86
CA VAL A 89 3.22 -10.71 19.85
C VAL A 89 1.87 -11.14 19.32
N LEU A 90 1.41 -10.57 18.21
CA LEU A 90 0.02 -10.69 17.78
C LEU A 90 -0.21 -11.82 16.75
N GLY A 91 0.79 -12.19 15.98
CA GLY A 91 0.61 -12.98 14.76
C GLY A 91 0.09 -12.13 13.60
N LYS A 92 0.47 -12.50 12.37
CA LYS A 92 0.22 -11.70 11.16
C LYS A 92 -1.26 -11.36 10.93
N TYR A 93 -2.16 -12.34 11.04
CA TYR A 93 -3.60 -12.13 10.84
C TYR A 93 -4.17 -11.06 11.80
N ARG A 94 -3.83 -11.14 13.10
CA ARG A 94 -4.35 -10.18 14.09
C ARG A 94 -3.76 -8.79 13.87
N THR A 95 -2.46 -8.70 13.54
CA THR A 95 -1.83 -7.42 13.18
C THR A 95 -2.51 -6.78 11.98
N ILE A 96 -2.77 -7.54 10.91
CA ILE A 96 -3.48 -7.04 9.73
C ILE A 96 -4.86 -6.51 10.12
N MET A 97 -5.65 -7.29 10.88
CA MET A 97 -7.00 -6.87 11.27
C MET A 97 -7.02 -5.60 12.13
N VAL A 98 -6.20 -5.54 13.17
CA VAL A 98 -6.15 -4.40 14.09
C VAL A 98 -5.70 -3.13 13.35
N LEU A 99 -4.63 -3.24 12.55
CA LEU A 99 -4.10 -2.10 11.84
C LEU A 99 -4.95 -1.68 10.65
N SER A 100 -5.74 -2.58 10.07
CA SER A 100 -6.75 -2.21 9.06
C SER A 100 -7.86 -1.35 9.66
N ILE A 101 -8.26 -1.61 10.91
CA ILE A 101 -9.21 -0.73 11.62
C ILE A 101 -8.58 0.65 11.86
N VAL A 102 -7.33 0.70 12.34
CA VAL A 102 -6.58 1.97 12.52
C VAL A 102 -6.49 2.74 11.20
N TYR A 103 -6.22 2.05 10.11
CA TYR A 103 -6.15 2.63 8.78
C TYR A 103 -7.52 3.21 8.33
N CYS A 104 -8.61 2.48 8.55
CA CYS A 104 -9.96 2.97 8.26
C CYS A 104 -10.30 4.20 9.10
N LEU A 105 -9.91 4.23 10.37
CA LEU A 105 -10.10 5.40 11.24
C LEU A 105 -9.32 6.61 10.72
N GLY A 106 -8.11 6.42 10.20
CA GLY A 106 -7.35 7.51 9.59
C GLY A 106 -8.04 8.11 8.36
N HIS A 107 -8.62 7.27 7.49
CA HIS A 107 -9.44 7.75 6.37
C HIS A 107 -10.73 8.43 6.84
N LEU A 108 -11.37 7.91 7.89
CA LEU A 108 -12.54 8.54 8.48
C LEU A 108 -12.19 9.93 9.02
N THR A 109 -11.05 10.09 9.71
CA THR A 109 -10.57 11.39 10.18
C THR A 109 -10.40 12.37 9.02
N LEU A 110 -9.71 11.97 7.95
CA LEU A 110 -9.55 12.82 6.75
C LEU A 110 -10.87 13.13 6.03
N ALA A 111 -11.90 12.30 6.23
CA ALA A 111 -13.20 12.49 5.59
C ALA A 111 -14.13 13.44 6.37
N ILE A 112 -13.93 13.60 7.68
CA ILE A 112 -14.83 14.40 8.54
C ILE A 112 -14.20 15.68 9.07
N ASP A 113 -12.87 15.81 8.98
CA ASP A 113 -12.12 16.94 9.51
C ASP A 113 -11.10 17.43 8.48
N ASP A 114 -11.47 18.49 7.77
CA ASP A 114 -10.64 19.14 6.74
C ASP A 114 -9.62 20.13 7.34
N SER A 115 -9.44 20.13 8.67
CA SER A 115 -8.48 20.98 9.36
C SER A 115 -7.06 20.44 9.34
N ARG A 116 -6.09 21.28 9.71
CA ARG A 116 -4.70 20.85 9.94
C ARG A 116 -4.57 19.76 11.01
N PHE A 117 -5.43 19.78 12.02
CA PHE A 117 -5.44 18.74 13.06
C PHE A 117 -5.97 17.42 12.48
N GLY A 118 -7.10 17.45 11.77
CA GLY A 118 -7.67 16.30 11.07
C GLY A 118 -6.70 15.68 10.07
N LEU A 119 -6.04 16.51 9.27
CA LEU A 119 -4.95 16.11 8.38
C LEU A 119 -3.83 15.38 9.15
N GLY A 120 -3.32 15.98 10.22
CA GLY A 120 -2.22 15.40 10.99
C GLY A 120 -2.56 14.08 11.65
N LEU A 121 -3.72 14.00 12.30
CA LEU A 121 -4.21 12.78 12.94
C LEU A 121 -4.52 11.69 11.91
N GLY A 122 -5.21 12.04 10.82
CA GLY A 122 -5.56 11.12 9.74
C GLY A 122 -4.33 10.51 9.09
N LEU A 123 -3.33 11.34 8.73
CA LEU A 123 -2.07 10.86 8.16
C LEU A 123 -1.28 10.00 9.15
N ALA A 124 -1.25 10.33 10.44
CA ALA A 124 -0.58 9.51 11.45
C ALA A 124 -1.22 8.12 11.57
N LEU A 125 -2.55 8.05 11.64
CA LEU A 125 -3.30 6.80 11.70
C LEU A 125 -3.10 5.95 10.43
N ILE A 126 -3.17 6.56 9.25
CA ILE A 126 -2.91 5.88 7.97
C ILE A 126 -1.46 5.37 7.91
N ALA A 127 -0.48 6.14 8.39
CA ALA A 127 0.92 5.73 8.40
C ALA A 127 1.16 4.51 9.29
N VAL A 128 0.59 4.50 10.50
CA VAL A 128 0.64 3.35 11.42
C VAL A 128 -0.08 2.14 10.82
N GLY A 129 -1.28 2.35 10.27
CA GLY A 129 -2.08 1.30 9.64
C GLY A 129 -1.36 0.65 8.45
N SER A 130 -0.98 1.44 7.44
CA SER A 130 -0.30 0.96 6.23
C SER A 130 1.02 0.30 6.58
N GLY A 131 1.76 0.96 7.49
CA GLY A 131 3.05 0.52 7.96
C GLY A 131 3.00 -0.91 8.46
N GLY A 132 2.07 -1.27 9.34
CA GLY A 132 2.03 -2.65 9.83
C GLY A 132 1.19 -3.63 9.00
N ILE A 133 0.31 -3.20 8.10
CA ILE A 133 -0.37 -4.12 7.17
C ILE A 133 0.63 -4.66 6.13
N LYS A 134 1.38 -3.77 5.47
CA LYS A 134 2.29 -4.08 4.35
C LYS A 134 3.25 -5.26 4.57
N PRO A 135 4.07 -5.28 5.64
CA PRO A 135 5.01 -6.39 5.87
C PRO A 135 4.29 -7.70 6.22
N CYS A 136 3.09 -7.61 6.80
CA CYS A 136 2.35 -8.78 7.27
C CYS A 136 1.60 -9.48 6.14
N VAL A 137 0.95 -8.74 5.24
CA VAL A 137 0.08 -9.33 4.20
C VAL A 137 0.86 -10.20 3.23
N SER A 138 2.02 -9.73 2.76
CA SER A 138 2.87 -10.49 1.83
C SER A 138 3.37 -11.79 2.45
N ALA A 139 3.80 -11.74 3.71
CA ALA A 139 4.22 -12.93 4.44
C ALA A 139 3.01 -13.86 4.74
N HIS A 140 1.84 -13.29 5.02
CA HIS A 140 0.62 -14.05 5.23
C HIS A 140 0.16 -14.82 3.99
N VAL A 141 0.39 -14.29 2.77
CA VAL A 141 0.20 -15.05 1.51
C VAL A 141 1.07 -16.30 1.52
N GLY A 142 2.37 -16.15 1.81
CA GLY A 142 3.33 -17.26 1.84
C GLY A 142 2.93 -18.35 2.83
N ASP A 143 2.46 -17.95 4.02
CA ASP A 143 2.02 -18.85 5.09
C ASP A 143 0.84 -19.76 4.68
N GLN A 144 0.11 -19.44 3.61
CA GLN A 144 -1.02 -20.25 3.13
C GLN A 144 -0.56 -21.48 2.32
N PHE A 145 0.69 -21.52 1.88
CA PHE A 145 1.21 -22.58 1.01
C PHE A 145 2.05 -23.59 1.78
N GLY A 146 1.83 -24.86 1.50
CA GLY A 146 2.69 -25.96 1.93
C GLY A 146 3.64 -26.39 0.81
N GLN A 147 4.49 -27.38 1.09
CA GLN A 147 5.44 -27.89 0.09
C GLN A 147 4.76 -28.46 -1.16
N SER A 148 3.54 -29.02 -1.02
CA SER A 148 2.80 -29.66 -2.13
C SER A 148 2.18 -28.69 -3.14
N ASN A 149 2.01 -27.41 -2.78
CA ASN A 149 1.49 -26.37 -3.68
C ASN A 149 2.38 -25.13 -3.79
N ALA A 150 3.62 -25.18 -3.28
CA ALA A 150 4.56 -24.05 -3.34
C ALA A 150 4.82 -23.55 -4.77
N TYR A 151 4.73 -24.41 -5.78
CA TYR A 151 4.86 -24.04 -7.19
C TYR A 151 3.79 -23.02 -7.67
N LEU A 152 2.67 -22.88 -6.95
CA LEU A 152 1.63 -21.89 -7.22
C LEU A 152 1.92 -20.50 -6.65
N LEU A 153 2.93 -20.35 -5.77
CA LEU A 153 3.28 -19.05 -5.17
C LEU A 153 3.60 -18.00 -6.22
N THR A 154 4.40 -18.35 -7.24
CA THR A 154 4.74 -17.44 -8.34
C THR A 154 3.49 -16.92 -9.05
N LYS A 155 2.48 -17.79 -9.25
CA LYS A 155 1.21 -17.41 -9.87
C LYS A 155 0.43 -16.42 -8.99
N VAL A 156 0.40 -16.66 -7.67
CA VAL A 156 -0.28 -15.76 -6.72
C VAL A 156 0.42 -14.43 -6.58
N PHE A 157 1.75 -14.38 -6.51
CA PHE A 157 2.47 -13.11 -6.52
C PHE A 157 2.24 -12.34 -7.82
N GLY A 158 2.04 -13.03 -8.95
CA GLY A 158 1.55 -12.40 -10.19
C GLY A 158 0.17 -11.76 -10.04
N TRP A 159 -0.80 -12.47 -9.45
CA TRP A 159 -2.13 -11.90 -9.15
C TRP A 159 -2.09 -10.75 -8.14
N PHE A 160 -1.24 -10.87 -7.13
CA PHE A 160 -1.02 -9.84 -6.11
C PHE A 160 -0.44 -8.57 -6.76
N TYR A 161 0.57 -8.71 -7.60
CA TYR A 161 1.17 -7.60 -8.33
C TYR A 161 0.18 -6.95 -9.32
N PHE A 162 -0.64 -7.75 -10.00
CA PHE A 162 -1.72 -7.24 -10.84
C PHE A 162 -2.74 -6.44 -10.02
N ALA A 163 -3.19 -6.99 -8.89
CA ALA A 163 -4.12 -6.33 -7.97
C ALA A 163 -3.58 -4.98 -7.47
N ILE A 164 -2.29 -4.90 -7.16
CA ILE A 164 -1.64 -3.66 -6.75
C ILE A 164 -1.77 -2.58 -7.83
N ASN A 165 -1.41 -2.91 -9.06
CA ASN A 165 -1.41 -1.94 -10.15
C ASN A 165 -2.81 -1.55 -10.59
N VAL A 166 -3.78 -2.48 -10.61
CA VAL A 166 -5.18 -2.17 -10.89
C VAL A 166 -5.77 -1.25 -9.82
N GLY A 167 -5.54 -1.56 -8.54
CA GLY A 167 -5.99 -0.72 -7.43
C GLY A 167 -5.42 0.69 -7.50
N ALA A 168 -4.11 0.79 -7.73
CA ALA A 168 -3.41 2.07 -7.91
C ALA A 168 -3.97 2.86 -9.11
N LEU A 169 -4.06 2.24 -10.29
CA LEU A 169 -4.58 2.88 -11.51
C LEU A 169 -6.00 3.41 -11.30
N ALA A 170 -6.91 2.58 -10.80
CA ALA A 170 -8.29 2.99 -10.56
C ALA A 170 -8.35 4.17 -9.57
N SER A 171 -7.61 4.08 -8.46
CA SER A 171 -7.62 5.14 -7.46
C SER A 171 -7.13 6.49 -7.97
N ILE A 172 -6.03 6.52 -8.74
CA ILE A 172 -5.47 7.77 -9.25
C ILE A 172 -6.41 8.42 -10.27
N LEU A 173 -7.06 7.61 -11.12
CA LEU A 173 -8.01 8.10 -12.10
C LEU A 173 -9.27 8.71 -11.46
N PHE A 174 -9.77 8.12 -10.37
CA PHE A 174 -11.00 8.56 -9.72
C PHE A 174 -10.82 9.58 -8.59
N ALA A 175 -9.64 9.65 -7.95
CA ALA A 175 -9.45 10.49 -6.76
C ALA A 175 -9.67 11.98 -7.02
N GLU A 176 -9.09 12.54 -8.08
CA GLU A 176 -9.24 13.97 -8.37
C GLU A 176 -10.64 14.35 -8.89
N PRO A 177 -11.28 13.59 -9.79
CA PRO A 177 -12.69 13.81 -10.13
C PRO A 177 -13.63 13.75 -8.93
N LEU A 178 -13.38 12.86 -7.96
CA LEU A 178 -14.15 12.82 -6.71
C LEU A 178 -13.93 14.08 -5.87
N LEU A 179 -12.68 14.54 -5.77
CA LEU A 179 -12.33 15.76 -5.03
C LEU A 179 -13.00 17.01 -5.61
N HIS A 180 -12.90 17.24 -6.92
CA HIS A 180 -13.46 18.44 -7.55
C HIS A 180 -14.99 18.46 -7.52
N ARG A 181 -15.64 17.30 -7.68
CA ARG A 181 -17.11 17.24 -7.81
C ARG A 181 -17.83 17.12 -6.47
N PHE A 182 -17.24 16.45 -5.49
CA PHE A 182 -17.89 16.10 -4.23
C PHE A 182 -17.14 16.56 -2.99
N GLY A 183 -15.96 17.16 -3.14
CA GLY A 183 -15.17 17.73 -2.04
C GLY A 183 -14.30 16.71 -1.29
N PRO A 184 -13.48 17.18 -0.34
CA PRO A 184 -12.52 16.36 0.40
C PRO A 184 -13.15 15.21 1.18
N SER A 185 -14.30 15.46 1.83
CA SER A 185 -14.99 14.46 2.65
C SER A 185 -15.28 13.17 1.87
N ILE A 186 -15.77 13.29 0.64
CA ILE A 186 -16.07 12.14 -0.21
C ILE A 186 -14.80 11.56 -0.83
N ALA A 187 -13.86 12.40 -1.26
CA ALA A 187 -12.62 11.97 -1.89
C ALA A 187 -11.72 11.14 -0.94
N PHE A 188 -11.68 11.48 0.35
CA PHE A 188 -10.98 10.69 1.37
C PHE A 188 -11.84 9.58 2.00
N GLY A 189 -13.17 9.77 2.03
CA GLY A 189 -14.12 8.80 2.58
C GLY A 189 -14.31 7.55 1.73
N VAL A 190 -14.38 7.68 0.39
CA VAL A 190 -14.52 6.52 -0.52
C VAL A 190 -13.40 5.49 -0.34
N PRO A 191 -12.10 5.88 -0.36
CA PRO A 191 -10.99 5.03 0.07
C PRO A 191 -11.23 4.29 1.40
N GLY A 192 -11.65 5.02 2.44
CA GLY A 192 -11.92 4.45 3.77
C GLY A 192 -13.04 3.41 3.79
N VAL A 193 -14.14 3.67 3.08
CA VAL A 193 -15.28 2.73 2.96
C VAL A 193 -14.85 1.46 2.21
N LEU A 194 -14.12 1.60 1.11
CA LEU A 194 -13.60 0.46 0.36
C LEU A 194 -12.64 -0.38 1.21
N MET A 195 -11.77 0.27 1.98
CA MET A 195 -10.88 -0.43 2.91
C MET A 195 -11.65 -1.11 4.05
N ALA A 196 -12.71 -0.49 4.58
CA ALA A 196 -13.55 -1.11 5.61
C ALA A 196 -14.27 -2.35 5.08
N LEU A 197 -14.80 -2.28 3.86
CA LEU A 197 -15.40 -3.43 3.17
C LEU A 197 -14.38 -4.55 2.93
N ALA A 198 -13.18 -4.20 2.48
CA ALA A 198 -12.10 -5.15 2.27
C ALA A 198 -11.66 -5.82 3.58
N THR A 199 -11.57 -5.05 4.67
CA THR A 199 -11.28 -5.55 6.02
C THR A 199 -12.36 -6.53 6.48
N PHE A 200 -13.64 -6.22 6.22
CA PHE A 200 -14.75 -7.11 6.51
C PHE A 200 -14.66 -8.41 5.69
N VAL A 201 -14.42 -8.32 4.39
CA VAL A 201 -14.23 -9.47 3.50
C VAL A 201 -13.05 -10.33 3.98
N PHE A 202 -11.92 -9.71 4.32
CA PHE A 202 -10.76 -10.40 4.88
C PHE A 202 -11.13 -11.15 6.16
N TRP A 203 -11.90 -10.52 7.06
CA TRP A 203 -12.41 -11.17 8.28
C TRP A 203 -13.36 -12.35 7.99
N THR A 204 -14.14 -12.34 6.91
CA THR A 204 -14.94 -13.52 6.53
C THR A 204 -14.07 -14.72 6.14
N GLY A 205 -12.87 -14.47 5.60
CA GLY A 205 -11.86 -15.48 5.27
C GLY A 205 -11.14 -16.10 6.48
N ARG A 206 -11.42 -15.67 7.72
CA ARG A 206 -10.71 -16.13 8.94
C ARG A 206 -10.71 -17.65 9.18
N ASN A 207 -11.69 -18.39 8.67
CA ASN A 207 -11.69 -19.86 8.80
C ASN A 207 -10.92 -20.53 7.65
N GLU A 208 -10.64 -19.78 6.58
CA GLU A 208 -9.87 -20.22 5.43
C GLU A 208 -8.36 -20.04 5.59
N PHE A 209 -7.94 -19.13 6.48
CA PHE A 209 -6.52 -18.84 6.65
C PHE A 209 -5.77 -19.81 7.57
N VAL A 210 -4.50 -19.99 7.23
CA VAL A 210 -3.46 -20.46 8.12
C VAL A 210 -2.98 -19.30 8.99
N HIS A 211 -3.10 -19.49 10.30
CA HIS A 211 -2.73 -18.57 11.36
C HIS A 211 -1.43 -19.05 12.04
N ILE A 212 -0.30 -18.56 11.55
CA ILE A 212 0.99 -18.85 12.16
C ILE A 212 1.06 -18.18 13.54
N PRO A 213 1.34 -18.92 14.62
CA PRO A 213 1.50 -18.34 15.95
C PRO A 213 2.75 -17.44 16.00
N PRO A 214 2.74 -16.39 16.83
CA PRO A 214 3.92 -15.54 17.01
C PRO A 214 5.10 -16.36 17.54
N ALA A 215 6.29 -16.10 17.00
CA ALA A 215 7.54 -16.78 17.37
C ALA A 215 8.18 -16.20 18.64
N GLY A 216 7.60 -15.13 19.21
CA GLY A 216 8.16 -14.41 20.35
C GLY A 216 9.33 -13.51 19.96
N LEU A 217 10.08 -13.02 20.95
CA LEU A 217 11.17 -12.05 20.75
C LEU A 217 12.50 -12.70 20.33
N ALA A 218 12.51 -13.98 19.96
CA ALA A 218 13.72 -14.68 19.54
C ALA A 218 14.36 -14.04 18.30
N PHE A 219 13.55 -13.51 17.38
CA PHE A 219 14.03 -12.81 16.17
C PHE A 219 14.90 -11.59 16.51
N VAL A 220 14.65 -10.90 17.64
CA VAL A 220 15.43 -9.71 18.03
C VAL A 220 16.88 -10.11 18.31
N ARG A 221 17.08 -11.24 18.99
CA ARG A 221 18.42 -11.77 19.27
C ARG A 221 19.14 -12.21 18.00
N GLU A 222 18.42 -12.77 17.04
CA GLU A 222 18.96 -13.17 15.74
C GLU A 222 19.36 -11.95 14.90
N VAL A 223 18.51 -10.93 14.82
CA VAL A 223 18.79 -9.69 14.08
C VAL A 223 19.99 -8.94 14.67
N LEU A 224 20.11 -8.91 15.99
CA LEU A 224 21.23 -8.26 16.71
C LEU A 224 22.48 -9.15 16.84
N SER A 225 22.47 -10.36 16.29
CA SER A 225 23.67 -11.21 16.26
C SER A 225 24.74 -10.61 15.34
N PRO A 226 26.03 -10.96 15.54
CA PRO A 226 27.11 -10.53 14.63
C PRO A 226 26.84 -10.88 13.17
N GLU A 227 26.25 -12.05 12.92
CA GLU A 227 25.84 -12.50 11.59
C GLU A 227 24.71 -11.63 11.03
N GLY A 228 23.68 -11.36 11.83
CA GLY A 228 22.55 -10.49 11.48
C GLY A 228 23.00 -9.07 11.14
N LEU A 229 23.82 -8.46 11.99
CA LEU A 229 24.41 -7.13 11.76
C LEU A 229 25.28 -7.08 10.50
N LYS A 230 26.03 -8.16 10.21
CA LYS A 230 26.83 -8.26 8.97
C LYS A 230 25.95 -8.33 7.73
N VAL A 231 24.82 -9.05 7.79
CA VAL A 231 23.82 -9.09 6.72
C VAL A 231 23.19 -7.71 6.53
N LEU A 232 22.76 -7.05 7.61
CA LEU A 232 22.20 -5.70 7.58
C LEU A 232 23.20 -4.69 6.99
N GLY A 233 24.48 -4.75 7.36
CA GLY A 233 25.52 -3.89 6.81
C GLY A 233 25.72 -4.09 5.29
N ARG A 234 25.67 -5.32 4.80
CA ARG A 234 25.72 -5.61 3.35
C ARG A 234 24.48 -5.09 2.62
N LEU A 235 23.31 -5.28 3.22
CA LEU A 235 22.05 -4.78 2.67
C LEU A 235 22.03 -3.25 2.64
N ALA A 236 22.58 -2.57 3.65
CA ALA A 236 22.63 -1.12 3.72
C ALA A 236 23.35 -0.50 2.51
N ILE A 237 24.41 -1.13 2.00
CA ILE A 237 25.11 -0.68 0.78
C ILE A 237 24.17 -0.73 -0.43
N ILE A 238 23.43 -1.83 -0.60
CA ILE A 238 22.46 -1.99 -1.69
C ILE A 238 21.33 -0.96 -1.55
N TYR A 239 20.81 -0.80 -0.34
CA TYR A 239 19.75 0.16 -0.05
C TYR A 239 20.21 1.61 -0.25
N ALA A 240 21.47 1.97 0.02
CA ALA A 240 21.99 3.31 -0.20
C ALA A 240 21.80 3.80 -1.65
N PHE A 241 22.02 2.92 -2.65
CA PHE A 241 21.77 3.26 -4.05
C PHE A 241 20.28 3.31 -4.38
N ILE A 242 19.49 2.41 -3.81
CA ILE A 242 18.04 2.33 -4.01
C ILE A 242 17.33 3.56 -3.41
N LEU A 243 17.85 4.14 -2.31
CA LEU A 243 17.30 5.34 -1.69
C LEU A 243 17.26 6.53 -2.65
N MET A 244 18.30 6.72 -3.48
CA MET A 244 18.31 7.81 -4.47
C MET A 244 17.19 7.65 -5.50
N PHE A 245 16.97 6.42 -5.98
CA PHE A 245 15.87 6.12 -6.90
C PHE A 245 14.52 6.47 -6.25
N TRP A 246 14.25 6.00 -5.03
CA TRP A 246 12.96 6.26 -4.38
C TRP A 246 12.77 7.74 -4.01
N ALA A 247 13.83 8.45 -3.62
CA ALA A 247 13.77 9.88 -3.35
C ALA A 247 13.32 10.69 -4.58
N LEU A 248 13.81 10.31 -5.76
CA LEU A 248 13.38 10.90 -7.04
C LEU A 248 11.99 10.42 -7.45
N PHE A 249 11.72 9.12 -7.32
CA PHE A 249 10.43 8.52 -7.67
C PHE A 249 9.28 9.16 -6.88
N ASP A 250 9.46 9.39 -5.58
CA ASP A 250 8.41 9.96 -4.74
C ASP A 250 8.12 11.45 -4.99
N GLN A 251 8.93 12.14 -5.81
CA GLN A 251 8.62 13.50 -6.27
C GLN A 251 7.38 13.54 -7.16
N GLN A 252 7.01 12.41 -7.78
CA GLN A 252 5.86 12.32 -8.67
C GLN A 252 4.53 12.66 -7.97
N GLY A 253 4.44 12.44 -6.66
CA GLY A 253 3.24 12.73 -5.87
C GLY A 253 3.25 14.08 -5.17
N SER A 254 4.31 14.88 -5.33
CA SER A 254 4.46 16.17 -4.68
C SER A 254 4.90 17.26 -5.65
N ALA A 255 6.21 17.46 -5.85
CA ALA A 255 6.77 18.51 -6.68
C ALA A 255 6.26 18.46 -8.11
N TRP A 256 6.09 17.27 -8.70
CA TRP A 256 5.61 17.14 -10.08
C TRP A 256 4.13 17.47 -10.20
N VAL A 257 3.31 17.15 -9.20
CA VAL A 257 1.88 17.55 -9.15
C VAL A 257 1.75 19.07 -9.12
N LEU A 258 2.55 19.75 -8.29
CA LEU A 258 2.57 21.21 -8.20
C LEU A 258 3.09 21.85 -9.48
N GLN A 259 4.13 21.28 -10.09
CA GLN A 259 4.67 21.74 -11.37
C GLN A 259 3.65 21.59 -12.50
N ALA A 260 2.91 20.48 -12.54
CA ALA A 260 1.89 20.22 -13.53
C ALA A 260 0.74 21.25 -13.49
N GLN A 261 0.49 21.89 -12.34
CA GLN A 261 -0.48 23.00 -12.25
C GLN A 261 -0.07 24.25 -13.05
N ARG A 262 1.21 24.39 -13.38
CA ARG A 262 1.79 25.54 -14.11
C ARG A 262 2.16 25.22 -15.55
N MET A 263 1.94 23.98 -15.98
CA MET A 263 2.27 23.51 -17.33
C MET A 263 1.03 23.46 -18.20
N ASP A 264 1.25 23.46 -19.52
CA ASP A 264 0.23 23.01 -20.45
C ASP A 264 0.03 21.50 -20.27
N ARG A 265 -1.23 21.10 -20.03
CA ARG A 265 -1.64 19.72 -19.74
C ARG A 265 -2.33 19.07 -20.93
N HIS A 266 -2.39 19.77 -22.07
CA HIS A 266 -3.03 19.28 -23.27
C HIS A 266 -2.11 18.30 -24.02
N PHE A 267 -2.49 17.02 -24.05
CA PHE A 267 -1.77 16.01 -24.85
C PHE A 267 -2.66 15.33 -25.90
N ILE A 268 -3.94 15.12 -25.57
CA ILE A 268 -5.05 14.66 -26.44
C ILE A 268 -6.38 15.08 -25.77
N VAL A 269 -6.42 14.87 -24.46
CA VAL A 269 -7.43 15.34 -23.52
C VAL A 269 -6.68 16.14 -22.45
N ASP A 270 -7.37 17.09 -21.82
CA ASP A 270 -6.81 17.82 -20.67
C ASP A 270 -6.77 16.89 -19.46
N TRP A 271 -5.58 16.71 -18.90
CA TRP A 271 -5.37 15.87 -17.72
C TRP A 271 -5.30 16.71 -16.46
N ASP A 272 -5.84 16.17 -15.37
CA ASP A 272 -5.65 16.81 -14.09
C ASP A 272 -4.23 16.62 -13.51
N PRO A 273 -3.71 17.56 -12.71
CA PRO A 273 -2.31 17.54 -12.31
C PRO A 273 -1.94 16.32 -11.45
N SER A 274 -2.85 15.80 -10.61
CA SER A 274 -2.54 14.57 -9.85
C SER A 274 -2.66 13.30 -10.69
N GLN A 275 -3.42 13.35 -11.79
CA GLN A 275 -3.65 12.21 -12.65
C GLN A 275 -2.38 11.78 -13.40
N ALA A 276 -1.38 12.65 -13.61
CA ALA A 276 -0.13 12.27 -14.28
C ALA A 276 0.52 10.98 -13.75
N GLN A 277 0.26 10.64 -12.48
CA GLN A 277 0.74 9.42 -11.82
C GLN A 277 0.11 8.12 -12.34
N TRP A 278 -1.03 8.16 -13.04
CA TRP A 278 -1.73 6.95 -13.55
C TRP A 278 -0.90 6.20 -14.59
N LEU A 279 -0.01 6.92 -15.30
CA LEU A 279 0.79 6.36 -16.38
C LEU A 279 1.67 5.21 -15.88
N ASN A 280 2.22 5.31 -14.67
CA ASN A 280 3.08 4.27 -14.10
C ASN A 280 2.36 2.91 -13.96
N PRO A 281 1.27 2.77 -13.18
CA PRO A 281 0.58 1.49 -13.06
C PRO A 281 -0.04 1.03 -14.38
N ALA A 282 -0.47 1.93 -15.26
CA ALA A 282 -0.97 1.55 -16.59
C ALA A 282 0.13 0.95 -17.48
N LEU A 283 1.30 1.59 -17.54
CA LEU A 283 2.44 1.06 -18.28
C LEU A 283 2.87 -0.29 -17.73
N VAL A 284 2.87 -0.48 -16.41
CA VAL A 284 3.17 -1.78 -15.80
C VAL A 284 2.17 -2.85 -16.26
N LEU A 285 0.87 -2.55 -16.25
CA LEU A 285 -0.18 -3.49 -16.70
C LEU A 285 -0.08 -3.83 -18.20
N VAL A 286 0.41 -2.92 -19.04
CA VAL A 286 0.62 -3.13 -20.48
C VAL A 286 1.95 -3.84 -20.76
N PHE A 287 3.02 -3.43 -20.08
CA PHE A 287 4.37 -3.93 -20.33
C PHE A 287 4.57 -5.33 -19.81
N ILE A 288 4.00 -5.75 -18.67
CA ILE A 288 4.14 -7.13 -18.22
C ILE A 288 3.72 -8.16 -19.30
N PRO A 289 2.49 -8.12 -19.86
CA PRO A 289 2.11 -9.08 -20.89
C PRO A 289 2.88 -8.87 -22.20
N LEU A 290 3.22 -7.63 -22.57
CA LEU A 290 4.02 -7.33 -23.75
C LEU A 290 5.42 -7.96 -23.66
N PHE A 291 6.11 -7.77 -22.54
CA PHE A 291 7.43 -8.31 -22.33
C PHE A 291 7.40 -9.84 -22.29
N ASN A 292 6.47 -10.41 -21.52
CA ASN A 292 6.39 -11.86 -21.33
C ASN A 292 5.93 -12.63 -22.57
N ARG A 293 5.05 -12.05 -23.41
CA ARG A 293 4.47 -12.77 -24.56
C ARG A 293 5.07 -12.40 -25.91
N VAL A 294 5.65 -11.22 -26.03
CA VAL A 294 6.15 -10.69 -27.30
C VAL A 294 7.65 -10.49 -27.21
N ILE A 295 8.13 -9.63 -26.31
CA ILE A 295 9.52 -9.20 -26.33
C ILE A 295 10.46 -10.35 -25.96
N TYR A 296 10.32 -10.99 -24.81
CA TYR A 296 11.23 -12.08 -24.41
C TYR A 296 11.21 -13.25 -25.39
N PRO A 297 10.04 -13.77 -25.83
CA PRO A 297 10.03 -14.84 -26.84
C PRO A 297 10.68 -14.44 -28.17
N LEU A 298 10.56 -13.17 -28.59
CA LEU A 298 11.28 -12.67 -29.78
C LEU A 298 12.79 -12.64 -29.54
N PHE A 299 13.24 -12.11 -28.40
CA PHE A 299 14.65 -12.06 -28.05
C PHE A 299 15.27 -13.45 -27.92
N ASP A 300 14.58 -14.41 -27.31
CA ASP A 300 15.04 -15.81 -27.23
C ASP A 300 15.19 -16.44 -28.63
N GLY A 301 14.38 -15.99 -29.60
CA GLY A 301 14.50 -16.39 -31.00
C GLY A 301 15.70 -15.79 -31.73
N PHE A 302 16.18 -14.61 -31.32
CA PHE A 302 17.35 -13.94 -31.92
C PHE A 302 18.67 -14.21 -31.17
N TRP A 303 18.59 -14.42 -29.86
CA TRP A 303 19.73 -14.65 -28.98
C TRP A 303 19.31 -15.62 -27.85
N PRO A 304 19.43 -16.95 -28.08
CA PRO A 304 19.16 -17.91 -27.03
C PRO A 304 20.22 -17.74 -25.92
N LEU A 305 19.79 -17.22 -24.76
CA LEU A 305 20.58 -17.20 -23.52
C LEU A 305 20.51 -18.55 -22.81
#